data_AF-A0A2E7IPS8-F1
#
_entry.id   AF-A0A2E7IPS8-F1
#
_cell.length_a   1.000
_cell.length_b   1.000
_cell.length_c   1.000
_cell.angle_alpha   90.00
_cell.angle_beta   90.00
_cell.angle_gamma   90.00
#
_symmetry.space_group_name_H-M   'P 1'
#
loop_
_entity.id
_entity.type
_entity.pdbx_description
1 polymer ?
#
loop_
_entity_poly.entity_id
_entity_poly.type
_entity_poly.pdbx_seq_one_letter_code
_entity_poly.pdbx_strand_id
1 'polypeptide(L)'
;MANNVHPFAQLVKRTITASTVGDTTVHTPAIGKKIRLYFFGYSAGSNVNGCLVQLKLEGYNSGDAFDAQYLSAAGQPYARNIKAGDGYVEGEADGGLEVTLSANQTVHVNYEIEEVD
;
A
#
# COMPACT_ATOMS: atom_id res chain seq x y z
N MET A 1 -11.26 -7.56 -38.33
CA MET A 1 -10.20 -7.91 -37.35
C MET A 1 -10.48 -7.06 -36.12
N ALA A 2 -10.88 -7.67 -35.00
CA ALA A 2 -11.10 -6.93 -33.76
C ALA A 2 -9.75 -6.59 -33.14
N ASN A 3 -9.49 -5.31 -32.90
CA ASN A 3 -8.35 -4.88 -32.08
C ASN A 3 -8.58 -5.42 -30.66
N ASN A 4 -7.92 -6.52 -30.31
CA ASN A 4 -7.73 -6.90 -28.92
C ASN A 4 -6.77 -5.89 -28.29
N VAL A 5 -7.32 -4.74 -27.92
CA VAL A 5 -6.69 -3.88 -26.91
C VAL A 5 -6.83 -4.69 -25.62
N HIS A 6 -5.76 -5.35 -25.19
CA HIS A 6 -5.68 -5.80 -23.81
C HIS A 6 -6.01 -4.57 -22.96
N PRO A 7 -7.04 -4.59 -22.11
CA PRO A 7 -7.26 -3.49 -21.20
C PRO A 7 -5.99 -3.42 -20.36
N PHE A 8 -5.19 -2.38 -20.55
CA PHE A 8 -4.14 -2.04 -19.60
C PHE A 8 -4.87 -1.97 -18.26
N ALA A 9 -4.49 -2.82 -17.30
CA ALA A 9 -5.17 -2.79 -16.03
C ALA A 9 -4.95 -1.39 -15.43
N GLN A 10 -6.04 -0.83 -14.93
CA GLN A 10 -6.08 0.58 -14.61
C GLN A 10 -5.20 0.83 -13.38
N LEU A 11 -4.24 1.74 -13.52
CA LEU A 11 -3.44 2.18 -12.40
C LEU A 11 -4.29 2.99 -11.42
N VAL A 12 -4.37 2.52 -10.17
CA VAL A 12 -5.11 3.13 -9.07
C VAL A 12 -4.13 3.89 -8.18
N LYS A 13 -4.37 5.21 -8.04
CA LYS A 13 -3.64 6.08 -7.12
C LYS A 13 -4.61 6.62 -6.09
N ARG A 14 -4.33 6.41 -4.80
CA ARG A 14 -5.20 6.86 -3.72
C ARG A 14 -4.41 7.38 -2.53
N THR A 15 -5.07 8.26 -1.80
CA THR A 15 -4.66 8.70 -0.47
C THR A 15 -5.76 8.31 0.52
N ILE A 16 -5.38 7.66 1.61
CA ILE A 16 -6.29 7.31 2.71
C ILE A 16 -5.72 7.81 4.03
N THR A 17 -6.58 7.94 5.03
CA THR A 17 -6.17 8.34 6.38
C THR A 17 -6.29 7.15 7.31
N ALA A 18 -5.20 6.81 8.00
CA ALA A 18 -5.21 5.87 9.12
C ALA A 18 -4.92 6.65 10.41
N SER A 19 -5.67 6.38 11.48
CA SER A 19 -5.59 7.14 12.73
C SER A 19 -5.53 6.28 13.99
N THR A 20 -5.83 5.00 13.86
CA THR A 20 -6.05 4.08 14.97
C THR A 20 -4.95 3.03 15.00
N VAL A 21 -4.48 2.69 16.20
CA VAL A 21 -3.54 1.59 16.43
C VAL A 21 -4.08 0.27 15.87
N GLY A 22 -3.18 -0.57 15.35
CA GLY A 22 -3.51 -1.83 14.72
C GLY A 22 -3.62 -1.74 13.20
N ASP A 23 -4.15 -2.80 12.60
CA ASP A 23 -4.26 -2.97 11.16
C ASP A 23 -5.45 -2.18 10.59
N THR A 24 -5.23 -1.50 9.47
CA THR A 24 -6.25 -0.83 8.68
C THR A 24 -6.07 -1.22 7.23
N THR A 25 -7.06 -1.90 6.66
CA THR A 25 -7.08 -2.19 5.22
C THR A 25 -7.21 -0.88 4.44
N VAL A 26 -6.23 -0.61 3.59
CA VAL A 26 -6.15 0.62 2.78
C VAL A 26 -6.65 0.42 1.35
N HIS A 27 -6.64 -0.83 0.89
CA HIS A 27 -7.23 -1.23 -0.38
C HIS A 27 -7.62 -2.71 -0.35
N THR A 28 -8.82 -3.02 -0.86
CA THR A 28 -9.29 -4.38 -1.10
C THR A 28 -9.46 -4.55 -2.60
N PRO A 29 -8.81 -5.55 -3.23
CA PRO A 29 -8.96 -5.77 -4.67
C PRO A 29 -10.37 -6.25 -5.00
N ALA A 30 -10.78 -6.13 -6.26
CA ALA A 30 -11.99 -6.82 -6.72
C ALA A 30 -11.83 -8.35 -6.56
N ILE A 31 -12.94 -9.05 -6.32
CA ILE A 31 -12.92 -10.50 -6.07
C ILE A 31 -12.20 -11.25 -7.21
N GLY A 32 -11.27 -12.11 -6.85
CA GLY A 32 -10.42 -12.90 -7.75
C GLY A 32 -9.22 -12.15 -8.31
N LYS A 33 -9.01 -10.88 -7.97
CA LYS A 33 -7.87 -10.07 -8.43
C LYS A 33 -6.74 -10.04 -7.39
N LYS A 34 -5.53 -9.83 -7.88
CA LYS A 34 -4.32 -9.56 -7.10
C LYS A 34 -3.97 -8.08 -7.14
N ILE A 35 -3.19 -7.61 -6.17
CA ILE A 35 -2.62 -6.27 -6.17
C ILE A 35 -1.16 -6.33 -6.64
N ARG A 36 -0.79 -5.49 -7.61
CA ARG A 36 0.61 -5.10 -7.87
C ARG A 36 0.87 -3.72 -7.31
N LEU A 37 1.78 -3.62 -6.35
CA LEU A 37 2.17 -2.39 -5.68
C LEU A 37 3.45 -1.81 -6.30
N TYR A 38 3.36 -0.56 -6.78
CA TYR A 38 4.46 0.18 -7.42
C TYR A 38 5.02 1.30 -6.54
N PHE A 39 4.17 1.92 -5.73
CA PHE A 39 4.56 3.02 -4.84
C PHE A 39 3.84 2.94 -3.51
N PHE A 40 4.58 3.29 -2.46
CA PHE A 40 4.01 3.58 -1.14
C PHE A 40 4.68 4.79 -0.53
N GLY A 41 3.89 5.65 0.08
CA GLY A 41 4.37 6.75 0.90
C GLY A 41 3.41 7.06 2.02
N TYR A 42 3.90 7.77 3.03
CA TYR A 42 3.05 8.31 4.07
C TYR A 42 3.51 9.69 4.49
N SER A 43 2.61 10.45 5.09
CA SER A 43 2.93 11.66 5.85
C SER A 43 2.18 11.59 7.18
N ALA A 44 2.82 12.04 8.25
CA ALA A 44 2.18 12.17 9.54
C ALA A 44 1.61 13.58 9.71
N GLY A 45 0.47 13.69 10.39
CA GLY A 45 -0.07 14.97 10.84
C GLY A 45 0.87 15.69 11.82
N SER A 46 0.44 16.84 12.34
CA SER A 46 1.28 17.69 13.21
C SER A 46 1.61 17.07 14.57
N ASN A 47 0.78 16.14 15.07
CA ASN A 47 1.01 15.43 16.33
C ASN A 47 1.71 14.10 16.05
N VAL A 48 3.03 14.03 16.27
CA VAL A 48 3.82 12.84 15.93
C VAL A 48 4.49 12.28 17.18
N ASN A 49 4.22 11.01 17.45
CA ASN A 49 4.65 10.31 18.66
C ASN A 49 5.70 9.23 18.36
N GLY A 50 6.35 9.26 17.18
CA GLY A 50 7.20 8.15 16.75
C GLY A 50 6.39 6.88 16.51
N CYS A 51 5.19 7.01 15.96
CA CYS A 51 4.39 5.85 15.57
C CYS A 51 5.12 5.08 14.47
N LEU A 52 5.28 3.77 14.62
CA LEU A 52 5.69 2.90 13.52
C LEU A 52 4.54 2.79 12.54
N VAL A 53 4.84 3.01 11.26
CA VAL A 53 3.96 2.82 10.12
C VAL A 53 4.48 1.63 9.35
N GLN A 54 3.72 0.54 9.37
CA GLN A 54 4.05 -0.69 8.68
C GLN A 54 3.10 -0.87 7.51
N LEU A 55 3.63 -1.13 6.31
CA LEU A 55 2.82 -1.59 5.18
C LEU A 55 2.82 -3.12 5.17
N LYS A 56 1.65 -3.71 4.92
CA LYS A 56 1.48 -5.14 4.67
C LYS A 56 0.75 -5.32 3.34
N LEU A 57 1.27 -6.17 2.48
CA LEU A 57 0.52 -6.69 1.33
C LEU A 57 0.34 -8.18 1.55
N GLU A 58 -0.92 -8.62 1.66
CA GLU A 58 -1.23 -10.01 1.95
C GLU A 58 -0.78 -10.94 0.82
N GLY A 59 -0.16 -12.05 1.20
CA GLY A 59 0.22 -13.09 0.27
C GLY A 59 1.47 -12.81 -0.59
N TYR A 60 2.31 -11.83 -0.23
CA TYR A 60 3.59 -11.67 -0.90
C TYR A 60 4.52 -12.89 -0.67
N ASN A 61 4.42 -13.90 -1.55
CA ASN A 61 4.85 -15.29 -1.34
C ASN A 61 4.08 -15.96 -0.19
N SER A 62 3.30 -17.01 -0.48
CA SER A 62 2.69 -17.95 0.49
C SER A 62 3.35 -17.94 1.89
N GLY A 63 2.80 -17.16 2.82
CA GLY A 63 3.22 -17.09 4.23
C GLY A 63 4.01 -15.85 4.65
N ASP A 64 4.48 -15.02 3.72
CA ASP A 64 5.20 -13.77 4.00
C ASP A 64 4.33 -12.55 3.60
N ALA A 65 4.31 -11.53 4.46
CA ALA A 65 3.81 -10.20 4.09
C ALA A 65 4.98 -9.38 3.56
N PHE A 66 4.77 -8.57 2.51
CA PHE A 66 5.71 -7.48 2.25
C PHE A 66 5.67 -6.57 3.48
N ASP A 67 6.72 -6.62 4.30
CA ASP A 67 6.84 -5.85 5.53
C ASP A 67 7.84 -4.72 5.35
N ALA A 68 7.34 -3.50 5.42
CA ALA A 68 8.16 -2.30 5.40
C ALA A 68 7.73 -1.39 6.54
N GLN A 69 8.62 -1.22 7.52
CA GLN A 69 8.37 -0.44 8.74
C GLN A 69 9.16 0.85 8.73
N TYR A 70 8.48 1.94 9.08
CA TYR A 70 9.06 3.27 9.10
C TYR A 70 8.60 4.04 10.34
N LEU A 71 9.51 4.81 10.93
CA LEU A 71 9.16 5.68 12.04
C LEU A 71 8.55 6.97 11.50
N SER A 72 7.33 7.29 11.91
CA SER A 72 6.75 8.59 11.59
C SER A 72 7.47 9.71 12.34
N ALA A 73 7.80 10.78 11.61
CA ALA A 73 8.41 11.99 12.15
C ALA A 73 7.64 13.23 11.68
N ALA A 74 7.52 14.24 12.55
CA ALA A 74 6.78 15.46 12.28
C ALA A 74 7.30 16.15 11.02
N GLY A 75 6.40 16.40 10.06
CA GLY A 75 6.71 17.09 8.82
C GLY A 75 7.65 16.34 7.87
N GLN A 76 7.97 15.07 8.13
CA GLN A 76 8.81 14.26 7.26
C GLN A 76 7.93 13.32 6.43
N PRO A 77 7.62 13.66 5.17
CA PRO A 77 7.00 12.71 4.27
C PRO A 77 7.99 11.58 3.97
N TYR A 78 7.46 10.36 3.94
CA TYR A 78 8.16 9.20 3.44
C TYR A 78 7.55 8.79 2.11
N ALA A 79 8.40 8.41 1.16
CA ALA A 79 7.99 7.92 -0.15
C ALA A 79 8.99 6.88 -0.65
N ARG A 80 8.50 5.76 -1.17
CA ARG A 80 9.28 4.68 -1.73
C ARG A 80 8.65 4.18 -3.02
N ASN A 81 9.44 4.26 -4.09
CA ASN A 81 9.20 3.46 -5.30
C ASN A 81 9.59 2.02 -5.01
N ILE A 82 8.70 1.09 -5.35
CA ILE A 82 8.88 -0.33 -5.12
C ILE A 82 9.62 -0.92 -6.31
N LYS A 83 10.95 -1.11 -6.16
CA LYS A 83 11.90 -1.40 -7.25
C LYS A 83 11.94 -0.23 -8.25
N ALA A 84 13.14 0.25 -8.60
CA ALA A 84 13.24 1.41 -9.50
C ALA A 84 12.68 1.07 -10.90
N GLY A 85 11.85 1.94 -11.49
CA GLY A 85 11.24 1.73 -12.81
C GLY A 85 9.90 1.00 -12.75
N ASP A 86 9.68 0.05 -13.66
CA ASP A 86 8.41 -0.70 -13.82
C ASP A 86 8.28 -1.91 -12.87
N GLY A 87 9.07 -1.93 -11.79
CA GLY A 87 9.03 -3.04 -10.85
C GLY A 87 7.84 -2.94 -9.90
N TYR A 88 7.37 -4.09 -9.43
CA TYR A 88 6.27 -4.18 -8.48
C TYR A 88 6.50 -5.28 -7.43
N VAL A 89 5.74 -5.20 -6.35
CA VAL A 89 5.49 -6.29 -5.38
C VAL A 89 4.06 -6.77 -5.64
N GLU A 90 3.89 -8.08 -5.85
CA GLU A 90 2.58 -8.68 -6.14
C GLU A 90 2.09 -9.44 -4.90
N GLY A 91 0.83 -9.24 -4.53
CA GLY A 91 0.16 -10.00 -3.47
C GLY A 91 -0.55 -11.25 -4.02
N GLU A 92 -1.27 -11.96 -3.16
CA GLU A 92 -2.15 -13.05 -3.59
C GLU A 92 -3.51 -12.55 -4.07
N ALA A 93 -4.28 -13.46 -4.68
CA ALA A 93 -5.66 -13.18 -5.04
C ALA A 93 -6.49 -12.89 -3.79
N ASP A 94 -7.35 -11.88 -3.87
CA ASP A 94 -8.16 -11.36 -2.77
C ASP A 94 -7.36 -10.78 -1.58
N GLY A 95 -6.03 -10.73 -1.69
CA GLY A 95 -5.15 -10.19 -0.65
C GLY A 95 -5.23 -8.67 -0.54
N GLY A 96 -5.52 -8.18 0.66
CA GLY A 96 -5.60 -6.76 0.95
C GLY A 96 -4.24 -6.06 1.02
N LEU A 97 -4.24 -4.76 0.76
CA LEU A 97 -3.16 -3.87 1.17
C LEU A 97 -3.57 -3.24 2.50
N GLU A 98 -2.69 -3.29 3.50
CA GLU A 98 -2.95 -2.80 4.85
C GLU A 98 -1.84 -1.89 5.36
N VAL A 99 -2.21 -1.00 6.28
CA VAL A 99 -1.28 -0.22 7.08
C VAL A 99 -1.49 -0.54 8.54
N THR A 100 -0.42 -0.83 9.27
CA THR A 100 -0.43 -1.03 10.72
C THR A 100 0.19 0.17 11.40
N LEU A 101 -0.47 0.67 12.43
CA LEU A 101 0.05 1.71 13.30
C LEU A 101 0.37 1.14 14.68
N SER A 102 1.54 1.45 15.24
CA SER A 102 1.90 1.04 16.60
C SER A 102 1.29 1.94 17.70
N ALA A 103 0.70 3.08 17.32
CA ALA A 103 0.04 4.01 18.23
C ALA A 103 -1.03 4.82 17.48
N ASN A 104 -1.98 5.39 18.22
CA ASN A 104 -2.97 6.30 17.62
C ASN A 104 -2.25 7.55 17.09
N GLN A 105 -2.25 7.71 15.78
CA GLN A 105 -1.68 8.86 15.09
C GLN A 105 -2.32 9.00 13.72
N THR A 106 -2.69 10.22 13.36
CA THR A 106 -3.17 10.49 12.00
C THR A 106 -2.01 10.45 11.01
N VAL A 107 -2.05 9.47 10.11
CA VAL A 107 -1.17 9.37 8.96
C VAL A 107 -1.99 9.37 7.67
N HIS A 108 -1.47 10.04 6.66
CA HIS A 108 -2.01 10.01 5.31
C HIS A 108 -1.13 9.10 4.47
N VAL A 109 -1.69 7.99 4.02
CA VAL A 109 -1.00 6.97 3.26
C VAL A 109 -1.34 7.15 1.79
N ASN A 110 -0.32 7.18 0.95
CA ASN A 110 -0.42 7.31 -0.51
C ASN A 110 0.12 6.04 -1.15
N TYR A 111 -0.61 5.47 -2.10
CA TYR A 111 -0.16 4.28 -2.82
C TYR A 111 -0.52 4.34 -4.29
N GLU A 112 0.23 3.58 -5.08
CA GLU A 112 0.01 3.34 -6.51
C GLU A 112 0.01 1.84 -6.77
N ILE A 113 -1.12 1.33 -7.26
CA ILE A 113 -1.33 -0.09 -7.50
C ILE A 113 -1.97 -0.36 -8.86
N GLU A 114 -1.86 -1.59 -9.33
CA GLU A 114 -2.67 -2.17 -10.41
C GLU A 114 -3.41 -3.40 -9.84
N GLU A 115 -4.68 -3.59 -10.22
CA GLU A 115 -5.41 -4.83 -9.96
C GLU A 115 -5.31 -5.76 -11.17
N VAL A 116 -4.77 -6.95 -10.97
CA VAL A 116 -4.51 -7.92 -12.04
C VAL A 116 -5.20 -9.25 -11.77
N ASP A 117 -5.41 -10.03 -12.82
CA ASP A 117 -5.89 -11.43 -12.70
C ASP A 117 -4.81 -12.34 -12.08
#